data_AF-A0A085NUE4-F1
#
_entry.id   AF-A0A085NUE4-F1
#
_cell.length_a   1.000
_cell.length_b   1.000
_cell.length_c   1.000
_cell.angle_alpha   90.00
_cell.angle_beta   90.00
_cell.angle_gamma   90.00
#
_symmetry.space_group_name_H-M   'P 1'
#
loop_
_entity.id
_entity.type
_entity.pdbx_description
1 polymer ?
#
loop_
_entity_poly.entity_id
_entity_poly.type
_entity_poly.pdbx_seq_one_letter_code
_entity_poly.pdbx_strand_id
1 'polypeptide(L)'
;MECSRKIRFSSRDDYENERNRILTVEMWLLDQLEELCDKEKCEDDTVDVERLLDMVSDAERRKFLEDELKPRCSDPRKIEIFIGDLLEKLKTL
;
A
#
# COMPACT_ATOMS: atom_id res chain seq x y z
N MET A 1 5.95 10.94 -43.76
CA MET A 1 5.74 10.01 -42.63
C MET A 1 5.75 10.85 -41.36
N GLU A 2 4.59 11.34 -40.95
CA GLU A 2 4.46 12.04 -39.67
C GLU A 2 3.78 11.10 -38.69
N CYS A 3 4.56 10.58 -37.75
CA CYS A 3 4.07 9.73 -36.68
C CYS A 3 3.36 10.61 -35.65
N SER A 4 2.06 10.82 -35.83
CA SER A 4 1.20 11.49 -34.85
C SER A 4 1.09 10.61 -33.60
N ARG A 5 1.97 10.82 -32.61
CA ARG A 5 1.81 10.27 -31.27
C ARG A 5 0.62 10.96 -30.61
N LYS A 6 -0.57 10.39 -30.80
CA LYS A 6 -1.75 10.70 -29.99
C LYS A 6 -1.40 10.31 -28.55
N ILE A 7 -1.30 11.29 -27.65
CA ILE A 7 -1.30 11.04 -26.22
C ILE A 7 -2.67 10.40 -25.93
N ARG A 8 -2.70 9.09 -25.69
CA ARG A 8 -3.86 8.44 -25.10
C ARG A 8 -3.93 8.95 -23.68
N PHE A 9 -4.89 9.82 -23.40
CA PHE A 9 -5.41 9.93 -22.04
C PHE A 9 -5.94 8.54 -21.68
N SER A 10 -5.46 7.96 -20.58
CA SER A 10 -5.98 6.70 -20.04
C SER A 10 -7.50 6.78 -19.95
N SER A 11 -8.21 5.71 -20.31
CA SER A 11 -9.67 5.68 -20.27
C SER A 11 -10.15 6.00 -18.86
N ARG A 12 -11.36 6.54 -18.71
CA ARG A 12 -12.03 6.70 -17.41
C ARG A 12 -12.06 5.39 -16.62
N ASP A 13 -12.13 4.26 -17.33
CA ASP A 13 -12.07 2.90 -16.78
C ASP A 13 -10.71 2.59 -16.13
N ASP A 14 -9.61 3.18 -16.60
CA ASP A 14 -8.28 2.99 -16.01
C ASP A 14 -8.18 3.68 -14.65
N TYR A 15 -8.79 4.87 -14.51
CA TYR A 15 -8.87 5.59 -13.23
C TYR A 15 -9.80 4.90 -12.23
N GLU A 16 -10.93 4.35 -12.68
CA GLU A 16 -11.86 3.61 -11.83
C GLU A 16 -11.26 2.26 -11.38
N ASN A 17 -10.54 1.56 -12.26
CA ASN A 17 -9.78 0.37 -11.89
C ASN A 17 -8.68 0.68 -10.89
N GLU A 18 -7.92 1.76 -11.08
CA GLU A 18 -6.87 2.17 -10.15
C GLU A 18 -7.44 2.56 -8.78
N ARG A 19 -8.57 3.29 -8.77
CA ARG A 19 -9.29 3.61 -7.53
C ARG A 19 -9.81 2.37 -6.80
N ASN A 20 -10.36 1.39 -7.53
CA ASN A 20 -10.83 0.14 -6.92
C ASN A 20 -9.67 -0.70 -6.35
N ARG A 21 -8.50 -0.65 -7.01
CA ARG A 21 -7.27 -1.29 -6.54
C ARG A 21 -6.78 -0.66 -5.24
N ILE A 22 -6.69 0.68 -5.20
CA ILE A 22 -6.32 1.43 -4.00
C ILE A 22 -7.27 1.10 -2.84
N LEU A 23 -8.59 1.18 -3.08
CA LEU A 23 -9.60 0.89 -2.06
C LEU A 23 -9.49 -0.55 -1.51
N THR A 24 -9.16 -1.53 -2.35
CA THR A 24 -8.99 -2.92 -1.92
C THR A 24 -7.79 -3.07 -0.99
N VAL A 25 -6.70 -2.37 -1.28
CA VAL A 25 -5.49 -2.36 -0.45
C VAL A 25 -5.73 -1.60 0.85
N GLU A 26 -6.39 -0.44 0.78
CA GLU A 26 -6.77 0.37 1.96
C GLU A 26 -7.66 -0.42 2.92
N MET A 27 -8.71 -1.08 2.42
CA MET A 27 -9.59 -1.88 3.26
C MET A 27 -8.86 -3.04 3.94
N TRP A 28 -7.98 -3.74 3.20
CA TRP A 28 -7.18 -4.83 3.78
C TRP A 28 -6.16 -4.32 4.79
N LEU A 29 -5.52 -3.18 4.53
CA LEU A 29 -4.60 -2.53 5.46
C LEU A 29 -5.29 -2.20 6.77
N LEU A 30 -6.49 -1.60 6.73
CA LEU A 30 -7.26 -1.28 7.92
C LEU A 30 -7.59 -2.53 8.75
N ASP A 31 -8.10 -3.59 8.11
CA ASP A 31 -8.45 -4.84 8.80
C ASP A 31 -7.22 -5.47 9.49
N GLN A 32 -6.06 -5.43 8.83
CA GLN A 32 -4.85 -6.04 9.35
C GLN A 32 -4.12 -5.15 10.37
N LEU A 33 -4.20 -3.83 10.23
CA LEU A 33 -3.67 -2.88 11.20
C LEU A 33 -4.41 -2.97 12.54
N GLU A 34 -5.73 -3.18 12.54
CA GLU A 34 -6.50 -3.40 13.78
C GLU A 34 -6.01 -4.63 14.56
N GLU A 35 -5.57 -5.68 13.87
CA GLU A 35 -5.00 -6.89 14.47
C GLU A 35 -3.51 -6.73 14.88
N LEU A 36 -2.80 -5.84 14.19
CA LEU A 36 -1.35 -5.61 14.37
C LEU A 36 -1.04 -4.62 15.50
N CYS A 37 -1.82 -3.55 15.59
CA CYS A 37 -1.53 -2.40 16.43
C CYS A 37 -1.92 -2.66 17.89
N ASP A 38 -1.04 -2.24 18.80
CA ASP A 38 -1.39 -2.20 20.22
C ASP A 38 -2.44 -1.10 20.38
N LYS A 39 -3.68 -1.46 20.78
CA LYS A 39 -4.85 -0.54 20.84
C LYS A 39 -4.63 0.75 21.66
N GLU A 40 -3.57 0.80 22.47
CA GLU A 40 -3.18 1.97 23.27
C GLU A 40 -2.20 2.93 22.55
N LYS A 41 -1.63 2.55 21.39
CA LYS A 41 -0.57 3.30 20.70
C LYS A 41 -0.96 3.87 19.33
N CYS A 42 -2.13 3.51 18.82
CA CYS A 42 -2.58 3.99 17.52
C CYS A 42 -3.50 5.21 17.68
N GLU A 43 -2.92 6.41 17.59
CA GLU A 43 -3.68 7.65 17.42
C GLU A 43 -4.01 7.94 15.95
N ASP A 44 -3.30 7.31 15.01
CA ASP A 44 -3.53 7.43 13.57
C ASP A 44 -3.29 6.08 12.88
N ASP A 45 -4.38 5.40 12.50
CA ASP A 45 -4.37 4.08 11.86
C ASP A 45 -4.11 4.13 10.35
N THR A 46 -3.79 5.31 9.81
CA THR A 46 -3.67 5.50 8.36
C THR A 46 -2.24 5.23 7.88
N VAL A 47 -2.12 4.47 6.79
CA VAL A 47 -0.88 4.26 6.03
C VAL A 47 -1.09 4.92 4.67
N ASP A 48 -0.13 5.74 4.24
CA ASP A 48 -0.19 6.42 2.95
C ASP A 48 0.03 5.42 1.78
N VAL A 49 -1.08 4.92 1.24
CA VAL A 49 -1.09 3.91 0.16
C VAL A 49 -0.66 4.50 -1.17
N GLU A 50 -0.99 5.76 -1.45
CA GLU A 50 -0.57 6.44 -2.68
C GLU A 50 0.97 6.48 -2.74
N ARG A 51 1.60 6.87 -1.62
CA ARG A 51 3.05 6.86 -1.51
C ARG A 51 3.65 5.45 -1.63
N LEU A 52 3.00 4.42 -1.10
CA LEU A 52 3.46 3.02 -1.19
C LEU A 52 3.42 2.51 -2.64
N LEU A 53 2.39 2.88 -3.39
CA LEU A 53 2.22 2.51 -4.80
C LEU A 53 3.22 3.22 -5.70
N ASP A 54 3.56 4.48 -5.38
CA ASP A 54 4.58 5.26 -6.10
C ASP A 54 6.01 4.70 -5.93
N MET A 55 6.26 3.85 -4.93
CA MET A 55 7.57 3.22 -4.73
C MET A 55 7.85 2.17 -5.80
N VAL A 56 9.08 2.22 -6.33
CA VAL A 56 9.49 1.43 -7.50
C VAL A 56 10.00 0.05 -7.09
N SER A 57 10.41 -0.14 -5.84
CA SER A 57 11.00 -1.39 -5.35
C SER A 57 10.37 -1.91 -4.06
N ASP A 58 10.28 -3.24 -3.94
CA ASP A 58 9.82 -3.90 -2.72
C ASP A 58 10.73 -3.62 -1.52
N ALA A 59 12.02 -3.31 -1.75
CA ALA A 59 12.96 -2.93 -0.71
C ALA A 59 12.62 -1.55 -0.10
N GLU A 60 12.24 -0.57 -0.94
CA GLU A 60 11.77 0.73 -0.47
C GLU A 60 10.43 0.61 0.25
N ARG A 61 9.49 -0.15 -0.32
CA ARG A 61 8.17 -0.43 0.28
C ARG A 61 8.32 -1.06 1.66
N ARG A 62 9.16 -2.08 1.78
CA ARG A 62 9.46 -2.75 3.06
C ARG A 62 10.00 -1.76 4.09
N LYS A 63 10.98 -0.95 3.71
CA LYS A 63 11.59 0.02 4.63
C LYS A 63 10.57 1.06 5.10
N PHE A 64 9.76 1.58 4.20
CA PHE A 64 8.70 2.53 4.52
C PHE A 64 7.67 1.93 5.49
N LEU A 65 7.19 0.73 5.20
CA LEU A 65 6.22 0.04 6.06
C LEU A 65 6.83 -0.28 7.42
N GLU A 66 8.09 -0.70 7.50
CA GLU A 66 8.75 -0.92 8.78
C GLU A 66 8.81 0.37 9.62
N ASP A 67 9.17 1.50 9.00
CA ASP A 67 9.29 2.78 9.70
C ASP A 67 7.93 3.30 10.18
N GLU A 68 6.86 3.07 9.40
CA GLU A 68 5.47 3.40 9.78
C GLU A 68 4.91 2.47 10.87
N LEU A 69 5.25 1.18 10.85
CA LEU A 69 4.65 0.17 11.73
C LEU A 69 5.41 -0.04 13.04
N LYS A 70 6.74 0.15 13.08
CA LYS A 70 7.57 0.07 14.31
C LYS A 70 7.03 0.88 15.49
N PRO A 71 6.53 2.12 15.33
CA PRO A 71 5.95 2.86 16.46
C PRO A 71 4.58 2.33 16.90
N ARG A 72 3.85 1.63 16.02
CA ARG A 72 2.47 1.18 16.22
C ARG A 72 2.37 -0.26 16.74
N CYS A 73 3.36 -1.10 16.43
CA CYS A 73 3.42 -2.50 16.83
C CYS A 73 4.74 -2.82 17.54
N SER A 74 4.64 -3.40 18.73
CA SER A 74 5.81 -3.77 19.53
C SER A 74 6.44 -5.11 19.12
N ASP A 75 5.75 -5.93 18.30
CA ASP A 75 6.19 -7.26 17.86
C ASP A 75 6.80 -7.22 16.44
N PRO A 76 8.13 -7.36 16.30
CA PRO A 76 8.81 -7.30 15.00
C PRO A 76 8.37 -8.41 14.05
N ARG A 77 7.98 -9.58 14.57
CA ARG A 77 7.58 -10.73 13.75
C ARG A 77 6.24 -10.49 13.08
N LYS A 78 5.31 -9.87 13.80
CA LYS A 78 4.02 -9.47 13.24
C LYS A 78 4.20 -8.44 12.13
N ILE A 79 5.08 -7.46 12.35
CA ILE A 79 5.44 -6.46 11.32
C ILE A 79 6.00 -7.16 10.06
N GLU A 80 6.96 -8.09 10.22
CA GLU A 80 7.55 -8.78 9.06
C GLU A 80 6.52 -9.61 8.26
N ILE A 81 5.61 -10.31 8.95
CA ILE A 81 4.54 -11.09 8.32
C ILE A 81 3.61 -10.15 7.54
N PHE A 82 3.14 -9.09 8.18
CA PHE A 82 2.25 -8.10 7.58
C PHE A 82 2.86 -7.47 6.32
N ILE A 83 4.13 -7.07 6.38
CA ILE A 83 4.83 -6.50 5.24
C ILE A 83 4.94 -7.52 4.11
N GLY A 84 5.24 -8.78 4.44
CA GLY A 84 5.27 -9.86 3.46
C GLY A 84 3.94 -10.02 2.74
N ASP A 85 2.85 -10.11 3.49
CA ASP A 85 1.50 -10.30 2.95
C ASP A 85 1.05 -9.10 2.09
N LEU A 86 1.35 -7.88 2.53
CA LEU A 86 1.05 -6.67 1.78
C LEU A 86 1.81 -6.61 0.45
N LEU A 87 3.11 -6.93 0.46
CA LEU A 87 3.92 -6.95 -0.76
C LEU A 87 3.42 -8.02 -1.75
N GLU A 88 3.03 -9.19 -1.27
CA GLU A 88 2.41 -10.21 -2.12
C GLU A 88 1.07 -9.72 -2.68
N LYS A 89 0.25 -9.05 -1.87
CA LYS A 89 -1.03 -8.48 -2.31
C LYS A 89 -0.84 -7.40 -3.38
N LEU A 90 0.18 -6.55 -3.23
CA LEU A 90 0.55 -5.54 -4.23
C LEU A 90 0.98 -6.16 -5.57
N LYS A 91 1.56 -7.36 -5.58
CA LYS A 91 1.91 -8.09 -6.82
C LYS A 91 0.69 -8.71 -7.51
N THR A 92 -0.41 -8.91 -6.78
CA THR A 92 -1.64 -9.50 -7.31
C THR A 92 -2.63 -8.47 -7.87
N LEU A 93 -2.33 -7.17 -7.75
CA LEU A 93 -3.08 -6.06 -8.34
C LEU A 93 -2.75 -5.84 -9.83
#